data_AF-A0A0Q8AJ85-F1
#
_entry.id   AF-A0A0Q8AJ85-F1
#
_cell.length_a   1.000
_cell.length_b   1.000
_cell.length_c   1.000
_cell.angle_alpha   90.00
_cell.angle_beta   90.00
_cell.angle_gamma   90.00
#
_symmetry.space_group_name_H-M   'P 1'
#
loop_
_entity.id
_entity.type
_entity.pdbx_description
1 polymer ?
#
loop_
_entity_poly.entity_id
_entity_poly.type
_entity_poly.pdbx_seq_one_letter_code
_entity_poly.pdbx_strand_id
1 'polypeptide(L)'
;MTDDGEQPKDTRFKPGQSGNPKGRRAGTRSKALLALDALAEGEANKIAQAMIDKAKEGDTTAGRMLLERIWPVRKGRGISFELPEVAKADELPDAIAKVTRQVADGDISPDEGAAIVSLLEAHRRAIETSDLAARVEALEERMAKK
;
A
#
# COMPACT_ATOMS: atom_id res chain seq x y z
N MET A 1 -30.83 63.81 18.64
CA MET A 1 -30.18 62.72 17.89
C MET A 1 -30.34 61.49 18.74
N THR A 2 -31.26 60.60 18.38
CA THR A 2 -31.53 59.35 19.12
C THR A 2 -30.37 58.39 18.88
N ASP A 3 -29.71 57.96 19.96
CA ASP A 3 -28.71 56.90 19.93
C ASP A 3 -29.44 55.59 20.24
N ASP A 4 -29.86 54.89 19.19
CA ASP A 4 -30.48 53.57 19.28
C ASP A 4 -29.40 52.54 19.64
N GLY A 5 -29.23 52.32 20.94
CA GLY A 5 -28.33 51.31 21.49
C GLY A 5 -28.77 49.89 21.12
N GLU A 6 -28.23 49.36 20.02
CA GLU A 6 -28.45 47.99 19.58
C GLU A 6 -27.79 47.02 20.60
N GLN A 7 -28.60 46.25 21.34
CA GLN A 7 -28.10 45.31 22.33
C GLN A 7 -27.25 44.21 21.66
N PRO A 8 -26.10 43.81 22.25
CA PRO A 8 -25.24 42.79 21.66
C PRO A 8 -25.97 41.44 21.60
N LYS A 9 -26.11 40.90 20.39
CA LYS A 9 -26.74 39.59 20.16
C LYS A 9 -25.99 38.51 20.94
N ASP A 10 -26.73 37.70 21.69
CA ASP A 10 -26.15 36.55 22.40
C ASP A 10 -25.63 35.53 21.37
N THR A 11 -24.30 35.38 21.32
CA THR A 11 -23.59 34.52 20.37
C THR A 11 -23.32 33.12 20.93
N ARG A 12 -23.83 32.82 22.14
CA ARG A 12 -23.62 31.52 22.79
C ARG A 12 -24.53 30.45 22.19
N PHE A 13 -23.95 29.27 21.94
CA PHE A 13 -24.72 28.10 21.54
C PHE A 13 -25.63 27.64 22.68
N LYS A 14 -26.84 27.18 22.34
CA LYS A 14 -27.77 26.62 23.33
C LYS A 14 -27.19 25.32 23.90
N PRO A 15 -27.31 25.06 25.21
CA PRO A 15 -26.91 23.79 25.80
C PRO A 15 -27.54 22.61 25.05
N GLY A 16 -26.72 21.62 24.66
CA GLY A 16 -27.17 20.43 23.93
C GLY A 16 -27.34 20.60 22.41
N GLN A 17 -27.12 21.79 21.85
CA GLN A 17 -27.25 22.04 20.41
C GLN A 17 -25.93 22.55 19.83
N SER A 18 -25.28 21.72 19.00
CA SER A 18 -24.15 22.18 18.18
C SER A 18 -24.63 23.23 17.18
N GLY A 19 -23.93 24.36 17.08
CA GLY A 19 -24.15 25.35 16.02
C GLY A 19 -23.85 24.84 14.61
N ASN A 20 -23.24 23.65 14.51
CA ASN A 20 -23.06 22.93 13.25
C ASN A 20 -23.66 21.52 13.36
N PRO A 21 -24.96 21.36 13.04
CA PRO A 21 -25.65 20.08 13.13
C PRO A 21 -25.17 19.03 12.11
N LYS A 22 -24.53 19.46 11.01
CA LYS A 22 -23.95 18.56 10.00
C LYS A 22 -22.52 18.10 10.33
N GLY A 23 -21.96 18.60 11.44
CA GLY A 23 -20.58 18.31 11.82
C GLY A 23 -19.54 18.95 10.89
N ARG A 24 -18.25 18.73 11.19
CA ARG A 24 -17.16 19.24 10.36
C ARG A 24 -17.23 18.61 8.96
N ARG A 25 -17.02 19.41 7.89
CA ARG A 25 -17.01 18.91 6.50
C ARG A 25 -16.04 17.72 6.37
N ALA A 26 -16.51 16.64 5.74
CA ALA A 26 -15.70 15.45 5.47
C ALA A 26 -14.41 15.83 4.73
N GLY A 27 -13.28 15.24 5.13
CA GLY A 27 -11.95 15.53 4.57
C GLY A 27 -11.27 16.79 5.13
N THR A 28 -11.92 17.58 5.98
CA THR A 28 -11.25 18.71 6.65
C THR A 28 -10.16 18.16 7.57
N ARG A 29 -8.91 18.62 7.41
CA ARG A 29 -7.80 18.32 8.35
C ARG A 29 -7.79 19.32 9.50
N SER A 30 -7.35 18.87 10.67
CA SER A 30 -7.17 19.76 11.83
C SER A 30 -6.09 20.80 11.53
N LYS A 31 -6.27 22.05 11.96
CA LYS A 31 -5.20 23.07 11.90
C LYS A 31 -3.93 22.58 12.62
N ALA A 32 -4.08 21.83 13.71
CA ALA A 32 -2.96 21.24 14.43
C ALA A 32 -2.22 20.19 13.59
N LEU A 33 -2.94 19.37 12.82
CA LEU A 33 -2.29 18.38 11.93
C LEU A 33 -1.55 19.05 10.78
N LEU A 34 -2.11 20.12 10.20
CA LEU A 34 -1.43 20.89 9.16
C LEU A 34 -0.16 21.57 9.70
N ALA A 35 -0.19 22.07 10.94
CA ALA A 35 0.98 22.63 11.60
C ALA A 35 2.06 21.56 11.87
N LEU A 36 1.65 20.36 12.29
CA LEU A 36 2.58 19.23 12.47
C LEU A 36 3.19 18.77 11.14
N ASP A 37 2.40 18.69 10.06
CA ASP A 37 2.91 18.35 8.73
C ASP A 37 3.97 19.37 8.27
N ALA A 38 3.69 20.67 8.46
CA ALA A 38 4.63 21.73 8.12
C ALA A 38 5.93 21.69 8.97
N LEU A 39 5.83 21.29 10.25
CA LEU A 39 7.01 21.09 11.11
C LEU A 39 7.83 19.86 10.71
N ALA A 40 7.18 18.82 10.19
CA ALA A 40 7.82 17.57 9.82
C ALA A 40 8.46 17.61 8.41
N GLU A 41 8.10 18.59 7.59
CA GLU A 41 8.57 18.71 6.22
C GLU A 41 10.08 18.94 6.16
N GLY A 42 10.80 18.01 5.52
CA GLY A 42 12.27 18.06 5.43
C GLY A 42 13.05 17.64 6.68
N GLU A 43 12.37 17.43 7.82
CA GLU A 43 13.02 17.09 9.09
C GLU A 43 13.23 15.58 9.29
N ALA A 44 12.67 14.74 8.41
CA ALA A 44 12.69 13.28 8.54
C ALA A 44 14.09 12.70 8.79
N ASN A 45 15.10 13.15 8.03
CA ASN A 45 16.47 12.66 8.18
C ASN A 45 17.11 13.08 9.51
N LYS A 46 16.85 14.30 9.96
CA LYS A 46 17.39 14.82 11.23
C LYS A 46 16.75 14.11 12.43
N ILE A 47 15.44 13.89 12.39
CA ILE A 47 14.72 13.12 13.41
C ILE A 47 15.24 11.68 13.46
N ALA A 48 15.44 11.05 12.30
CA ALA A 48 16.01 9.71 12.22
C ALA A 48 17.41 9.65 12.85
N GLN A 49 18.28 10.61 12.53
CA GLN A 49 19.62 10.69 13.12
C GLN A 49 19.58 10.87 14.64
N ALA A 50 18.73 11.76 15.15
CA ALA A 50 18.56 11.97 16.59
C ALA A 50 18.07 10.71 17.33
N MET A 51 17.15 9.94 16.71
CA MET A 51 16.69 8.67 17.27
C MET A 51 17.78 7.59 17.26
N ILE A 52 18.63 7.58 16.22
CA ILE A 52 19.80 6.67 16.16
C ILE A 52 20.77 6.98 17.31
N ASP A 53 21.05 8.26 17.55
CA ASP A 53 21.99 8.66 18.60
C ASP A 53 21.43 8.36 19.99
N LYS A 54 20.14 8.65 20.24
CA LYS A 54 19.42 8.24 21.44
C LYS A 54 19.47 6.73 21.69
N ALA A 55 19.25 5.93 20.64
CA ALA A 55 19.32 4.48 20.74
C ALA A 55 20.73 3.99 21.10
N LYS A 56 21.78 4.61 20.54
CA LYS A 56 23.18 4.31 20.88
C LYS A 56 23.53 4.69 22.32
N GLU A 57 22.90 5.73 22.86
CA GLU A 57 23.03 6.15 24.27
C GLU A 57 22.28 5.22 25.24
N GLY A 58 21.52 4.24 24.75
CA GLY A 58 20.82 3.25 25.57
C GLY A 58 19.33 3.51 25.77
N ASP A 59 18.72 4.44 25.02
CA ASP A 59 17.27 4.58 24.99
C ASP A 59 16.64 3.35 24.33
N THR A 60 16.08 2.46 25.15
CA THR A 60 15.45 1.21 24.73
C THR A 60 14.21 1.43 23.87
N THR A 61 13.51 2.56 24.00
CA THR A 61 12.33 2.89 23.18
C THR A 61 12.75 3.30 21.78
N ALA A 62 13.75 4.19 21.67
CA ALA A 62 14.34 4.56 20.39
C ALA A 62 14.97 3.34 19.69
N GLY A 63 15.70 2.51 20.46
CA GLY A 63 16.27 1.26 19.97
C GLY A 63 15.20 0.30 19.44
N ARG A 64 14.10 0.09 20.18
CA ARG A 64 12.99 -0.75 19.73
C ARG A 64 12.35 -0.26 18.43
N MET A 65 12.04 1.04 18.32
CA MET A 65 11.47 1.63 17.09
C MET A 65 12.37 1.39 15.88
N LEU A 66 13.69 1.52 16.05
CA LEU A 66 14.65 1.27 14.98
C LEU A 66 14.78 -0.22 14.65
N LEU A 67 14.83 -1.09 15.67
CA LEU A 67 14.96 -2.53 15.49
C LEU A 67 13.74 -3.15 14.79
N GLU A 68 12.52 -2.71 15.10
CA GLU A 68 11.30 -3.15 14.38
C GLU A 68 11.32 -2.78 12.88
N ARG A 69 12.13 -1.78 12.48
CA ARG A 69 12.32 -1.34 11.10
C ARG A 69 13.51 -2.00 10.41
N ILE A 70 14.57 -2.28 11.16
CA ILE A 70 15.84 -2.85 10.68
C ILE A 70 15.74 -4.38 10.59
N TRP A 71 15.20 -5.03 11.61
CA TRP A 71 14.99 -6.47 11.77
C TRP A 71 13.48 -6.78 11.67
N PRO A 72 13.05 -7.81 10.92
CA PRO A 72 11.92 -7.63 10.01
C PRO A 72 10.52 -7.64 10.65
N VAL A 73 9.67 -6.69 10.19
CA VAL A 73 8.50 -7.01 9.37
C VAL A 73 8.59 -6.23 8.05
N ARG A 74 9.50 -6.65 7.16
CA ARG A 74 9.65 -6.04 5.82
C ARG A 74 8.71 -6.72 4.82
N LYS A 75 7.42 -6.41 4.91
CA LYS A 75 6.47 -6.79 3.84
C LYS A 75 6.69 -5.87 2.64
N GLY A 76 7.10 -6.43 1.50
CA GLY A 76 7.06 -5.74 0.19
C GLY A 76 8.31 -4.98 -0.26
N ARG A 77 9.53 -5.35 0.17
CA ARG A 77 10.73 -4.88 -0.55
C ARG A 77 10.77 -5.57 -1.92
N GLY A 78 11.14 -4.84 -2.98
CA GLY A 78 11.38 -5.44 -4.29
C GLY A 78 12.48 -6.50 -4.19
N ILE A 79 12.18 -7.70 -4.66
CA ILE A 79 13.12 -8.82 -4.74
C ILE A 79 13.64 -8.96 -6.17
N SER A 80 14.90 -9.37 -6.28
CA SER A 80 15.50 -9.78 -7.55
C SER A 80 15.51 -11.30 -7.58
N PHE A 81 14.88 -11.90 -8.57
CA PHE A 81 14.83 -13.34 -8.75
C PHE A 81 14.87 -13.64 -10.25
N GLU A 82 15.46 -14.77 -10.61
CA GLU A 82 15.50 -15.21 -12.00
C GLU A 82 14.25 -16.02 -12.30
N LEU A 83 13.40 -15.48 -13.18
CA LEU A 83 12.24 -16.17 -13.72
C LEU A 83 12.51 -16.50 -15.19
N PRO A 84 12.30 -17.75 -15.64
CA PRO A 84 12.32 -18.05 -17.07
C PRO A 84 11.20 -17.28 -17.78
N GLU A 85 11.40 -16.99 -19.06
CA GLU A 85 10.35 -16.44 -19.90
C GLU A 85 9.20 -17.45 -19.98
N VAL A 86 7.97 -16.98 -19.73
CA VAL A 86 6.76 -17.79 -19.78
C VAL A 86 5.85 -17.22 -20.87
N ALA A 87 5.99 -17.76 -22.08
CA ALA A 87 5.19 -17.40 -23.23
C ALA A 87 3.95 -18.28 -23.36
N LYS A 88 4.01 -19.52 -22.86
CA LYS A 88 2.95 -20.51 -22.99
C LYS A 88 2.58 -21.18 -21.66
N ALA A 89 1.38 -21.74 -21.63
CA ALA A 89 0.85 -22.38 -20.43
C ALA A 89 1.65 -23.63 -20.00
N ASP A 90 2.30 -24.32 -20.94
CA ASP A 90 3.11 -25.52 -20.72
C ASP A 90 4.49 -25.23 -20.09
N GLU A 91 4.95 -23.98 -20.13
CA GLU A 91 6.23 -23.54 -19.54
C GLU A 91 6.10 -23.18 -18.05
N LEU A 92 4.88 -23.04 -17.54
CA LEU A 92 4.64 -22.66 -16.14
C LEU A 92 5.15 -23.65 -15.09
N PRO A 93 5.01 -24.98 -15.25
CA PRO A 93 5.53 -25.94 -14.27
C PRO A 93 7.03 -25.75 -14.01
N ASP A 94 7.81 -25.48 -15.05
CA ASP A 94 9.25 -25.22 -14.95
C ASP A 94 9.55 -23.91 -14.22
N ALA A 95 8.76 -22.86 -14.49
CA ALA A 95 8.86 -21.59 -13.77
C ALA A 95 8.56 -21.76 -12.27
N ILE A 96 7.50 -22.50 -11.93
CA ILE A 96 7.11 -22.78 -10.54
C ILE A 96 8.18 -23.63 -9.84
N ALA A 97 8.75 -24.61 -10.52
CA ALA A 97 9.84 -25.44 -9.98
C ALA A 97 11.08 -24.60 -9.66
N LYS A 98 11.45 -23.65 -10.53
CA LYS A 98 12.55 -22.70 -10.27
C LYS A 98 12.27 -21.80 -9.06
N VAL A 99 11.06 -21.26 -8.93
CA VAL A 99 10.66 -20.46 -7.76
C VAL A 99 10.75 -21.30 -6.48
N THR A 100 10.25 -22.53 -6.53
CA THR A 100 10.29 -23.47 -5.39
C THR A 100 11.73 -23.77 -4.97
N ARG A 101 12.65 -23.92 -5.93
CA ARG A 101 14.07 -24.11 -5.66
C ARG A 101 14.70 -22.90 -4.98
N GLN A 102 14.44 -21.69 -5.48
CA GLN A 102 14.93 -20.45 -4.85
C GLN A 102 14.41 -20.27 -3.43
N VAL A 103 13.17 -20.71 -3.13
CA VAL A 103 12.66 -20.76 -1.75
C VAL A 103 13.44 -21.77 -0.91
N ALA A 104 13.72 -22.96 -1.44
CA ALA A 104 14.46 -24.00 -0.72
C ALA A 104 15.92 -23.61 -0.46
N ASP A 105 16.54 -22.89 -1.39
CA ASP A 105 17.93 -22.40 -1.29
C ASP A 105 18.04 -21.16 -0.38
N GLY A 106 16.90 -20.52 -0.04
CA GLY A 106 16.84 -19.37 0.85
C GLY A 106 17.07 -18.02 0.17
N ASP A 107 17.12 -17.99 -1.16
CA ASP A 107 17.28 -16.77 -1.96
C ASP A 107 16.04 -15.86 -1.89
N ILE A 108 14.86 -16.47 -1.77
CA ILE A 108 13.58 -15.79 -1.56
C ILE A 108 12.83 -16.43 -0.39
N SER A 109 12.02 -15.64 0.32
CA SER A 109 11.21 -16.15 1.43
C SER A 109 10.01 -16.97 0.92
N PRO A 110 9.44 -17.86 1.76
CA PRO A 110 8.22 -18.59 1.42
C PRO A 110 7.02 -17.69 1.06
N ASP A 111 6.89 -16.55 1.76
CA ASP A 111 5.83 -15.57 1.51
C ASP A 111 6.00 -14.92 0.12
N GLU A 112 7.24 -14.59 -0.25
CA GLU A 112 7.57 -14.05 -1.57
C GLU A 112 7.36 -15.09 -2.68
N GLY A 113 7.79 -16.33 -2.45
CA GLY A 113 7.54 -17.44 -3.38
C GLY A 113 6.06 -17.66 -3.64
N ALA A 114 5.23 -17.64 -2.58
CA ALA A 114 3.78 -17.78 -2.70
C ALA A 114 3.15 -16.61 -3.52
N ALA A 115 3.64 -15.39 -3.32
CA ALA A 115 3.20 -14.23 -4.10
C ALA A 115 3.58 -14.38 -5.59
N ILE A 116 4.79 -14.83 -5.90
CA ILE A 116 5.25 -15.07 -7.28
C ILE A 116 4.41 -16.16 -7.95
N VAL A 117 4.18 -17.30 -7.29
CA VAL A 117 3.35 -18.38 -7.84
C VAL A 117 1.92 -17.90 -8.12
N SER A 118 1.38 -17.03 -7.28
CA SER A 118 0.05 -16.43 -7.51
C SER A 118 0.03 -15.55 -8.77
N LEU A 119 1.11 -14.80 -9.05
CA LEU A 119 1.25 -14.02 -10.28
C LEU A 119 1.38 -14.92 -11.51
N LEU A 120 2.13 -16.02 -11.42
CA LEU A 120 2.24 -17.02 -12.48
C LEU A 120 0.87 -17.64 -12.81
N GLU A 121 0.07 -18.00 -11.80
CA GLU A 121 -1.29 -18.50 -12.02
C GLU A 121 -2.20 -17.48 -12.72
N ALA A 122 -2.07 -16.18 -12.39
CA ALA A 122 -2.81 -15.14 -13.09
C ALA A 122 -2.38 -15.03 -14.56
N HIS A 123 -1.08 -15.14 -14.83
CA HIS A 123 -0.53 -15.17 -16.19
C HIS A 123 -1.03 -16.40 -16.98
N ARG A 124 -1.07 -17.59 -16.37
CA ARG A 124 -1.64 -18.81 -16.98
C ARG A 124 -3.05 -18.57 -17.49
N ARG A 125 -3.90 -18.00 -16.64
CA ARG A 125 -5.31 -17.74 -16.95
C ARG A 125 -5.44 -16.76 -18.11
N ALA A 126 -4.57 -15.75 -18.18
CA ALA A 126 -4.55 -14.80 -19.29
C ALA A 126 -4.19 -15.48 -20.62
N ILE A 127 -3.15 -16.32 -20.64
CA ILE A 127 -2.75 -17.10 -21.82
C ILE A 127 -3.90 -18.02 -22.26
N GLU A 128 -4.44 -18.83 -21.35
CA GLU A 128 -5.52 -19.77 -21.69
C GLU A 128 -6.77 -19.07 -22.19
N THR A 129 -7.12 -17.91 -21.62
CA THR A 129 -8.27 -17.13 -22.08
C THR A 129 -8.05 -16.62 -23.51
N SER A 130 -6.83 -16.14 -23.81
CA SER A 130 -6.46 -15.70 -25.15
C SER A 130 -6.50 -16.86 -26.16
N ASP A 131 -5.92 -18.00 -25.81
CA ASP A 131 -5.86 -19.18 -26.67
C ASP A 131 -7.25 -19.75 -26.95
N LEU A 132 -8.12 -19.80 -25.93
CA LEU A 132 -9.49 -20.25 -26.08
C LEU A 132 -10.30 -19.30 -26.95
N ALA A 133 -10.15 -17.97 -26.78
CA ALA A 133 -10.82 -16.98 -27.62
C ALA A 133 -10.46 -17.15 -29.10
N ALA A 134 -9.16 -17.30 -29.40
CA ALA A 134 -8.69 -17.53 -30.77
C ALA A 134 -9.24 -18.85 -31.36
N ARG A 135 -9.32 -19.92 -30.56
CA ARG A 135 -9.89 -21.21 -31.00
C ARG A 135 -11.39 -21.12 -31.26
N VAL A 136 -12.14 -20.36 -30.46
CA VAL A 136 -13.58 -20.15 -30.64
C VAL A 136 -13.83 -19.40 -31.95
N GLU A 137 -13.13 -18.29 -32.18
CA GLU A 137 -13.25 -17.50 -33.41
C GLU A 137 -12.94 -18.36 -34.66
N ALA A 138 -11.86 -19.14 -34.63
CA ALA A 138 -11.51 -20.04 -35.73
C ALA A 138 -12.58 -21.12 -35.99
N LEU A 139 -13.29 -21.60 -34.96
CA LEU A 139 -14.39 -22.54 -35.10
C LEU A 139 -15.64 -21.85 -35.66
N GLU A 140 -15.96 -20.65 -35.19
CA GLU A 140 -17.08 -19.85 -35.69
C GLU A 140 -16.91 -19.50 -37.17
N GLU A 141 -15.73 -19.11 -37.61
CA GLU A 141 -15.44 -18.87 -39.03
C GLU A 141 -15.62 -20.13 -39.89
N ARG A 142 -15.17 -21.30 -39.39
CA ARG A 142 -15.31 -22.58 -40.11
C ARG A 142 -16.76 -22.99 -40.22
N MET A 143 -17.57 -22.72 -39.21
CA MET A 143 -19.01 -22.99 -39.22
C MET A 143 -19.78 -22.00 -40.11
N ALA A 144 -19.35 -20.74 -40.17
CA ALA A 144 -19.98 -19.72 -41.03
C ALA A 144 -19.67 -19.90 -42.53
N LYS A 145 -18.57 -20.57 -42.87
CA LYS A 145 -18.18 -20.89 -44.26
C LYS A 145 -18.81 -22.17 -44.80
N LYS A 146 -19.64 -22.87 -44.02
CA LYS A 146 -20.26 -24.15 -44.37
C LYS A 146 -21.77 -24.00 -44.54
#